data_AF-T1JMQ4-F1
#
_entry.id   AF-T1JMQ4-F1
#
_cell.length_a   1.000
_cell.length_b   1.000
_cell.length_c   1.000
_cell.angle_alpha   90.00
_cell.angle_beta   90.00
_cell.angle_gamma   90.00
#
_symmetry.space_group_name_H-M   'P 1'
#
loop_
_entity.id
_entity.type
_entity.pdbx_description
1 polymer ?
#
loop_
_entity_poly.entity_id
_entity_poly.type
_entity_poly.pdbx_seq_one_letter_code
_entity_poly.pdbx_strand_id
1 'polypeptide(L)'
;MGGPKILPPNAQTSGLHLIWTKILDITRQYPNYSVLSIIYSGVRIGPVVKNNVMKASIMLEHDSQYAVILAFDVKIERDAQELADSLGVKIFSADIIYHLFDKFMDYRNELKQKKRDQLKHIAVFPCKLRILPQFIFNSRDPIVVGVSVEAGVVKEGTPLCVPSKDVSI
;
A
#
# COMPACT_ATOMS: atom_id res chain seq x y z
N MET A 1 -7.62 -30.11 26.16
CA MET A 1 -7.40 -28.78 26.79
C MET A 1 -6.43 -28.01 25.92
N GLY A 2 -6.91 -26.99 25.22
CA GLY A 2 -6.08 -26.11 24.38
C GLY A 2 -6.80 -24.77 24.31
N GLY A 3 -6.47 -23.88 25.26
CA GLY A 3 -7.13 -22.59 25.41
C GLY A 3 -6.88 -21.66 24.20
N PRO A 4 -7.69 -20.60 24.05
CA PRO A 4 -7.52 -19.63 22.97
C PRO A 4 -6.15 -18.97 23.08
N LYS A 5 -5.35 -19.07 22.00
CA LYS A 5 -4.06 -18.39 21.89
C LYS A 5 -4.30 -16.88 21.86
N ILE A 6 -3.85 -16.22 22.92
CA ILE A 6 -3.82 -14.77 23.07
C ILE A 6 -2.79 -14.22 22.06
N LEU A 7 -3.23 -13.30 21.20
CA LEU A 7 -2.34 -12.54 20.32
C LEU A 7 -1.46 -11.60 21.16
N PRO A 8 -0.19 -11.36 20.79
CA PRO A 8 0.73 -10.55 21.60
C PRO A 8 0.28 -9.09 21.70
N PRO A 9 0.62 -8.36 22.80
CA PRO A 9 0.01 -7.08 23.15
C PRO A 9 0.33 -5.89 22.22
N ASN A 10 1.24 -6.04 21.24
CA ASN A 10 1.77 -4.91 20.47
C ASN A 10 1.61 -5.06 18.94
N ALA A 11 0.67 -5.88 18.47
CA ALA A 11 0.36 -5.95 17.04
C ALA A 11 -0.54 -4.76 16.66
N GLN A 12 0.09 -3.66 16.23
CA GLN A 12 -0.58 -2.47 15.71
C GLN A 12 -1.50 -2.88 14.53
N THR A 13 -2.80 -2.87 14.79
CA THR A 13 -3.87 -3.34 13.92
C THR A 13 -3.96 -2.50 12.66
N SER A 14 -3.24 -2.91 11.62
CA SER A 14 -3.47 -2.51 10.24
C SER A 14 -4.47 -3.50 9.65
N GLY A 15 -5.74 -3.13 9.48
CA GLY A 15 -6.75 -4.12 9.13
C GLY A 15 -7.95 -3.59 8.35
N LEU A 16 -8.25 -4.27 7.25
CA LEU A 16 -9.44 -4.13 6.41
C LEU A 16 -10.73 -4.55 7.15
N HIS A 17 -11.86 -3.88 6.97
CA HIS A 17 -13.14 -4.34 7.55
C HIS A 17 -13.87 -5.29 6.58
N LEU A 18 -14.11 -6.52 7.02
CA LEU A 18 -14.73 -7.59 6.24
C LEU A 18 -16.19 -7.81 6.69
N ILE A 19 -17.16 -7.82 5.78
CA ILE A 19 -18.58 -8.03 6.12
C ILE A 19 -19.21 -9.06 5.16
N TRP A 20 -19.90 -10.06 5.73
CA TRP A 20 -20.36 -11.28 5.05
C TRP A 20 -21.79 -11.67 5.51
N THR A 21 -22.40 -12.72 4.94
CA THR A 21 -23.72 -13.23 5.37
C THR A 21 -23.65 -14.50 6.25
N LYS A 22 -22.62 -15.34 6.14
CA LYS A 22 -22.51 -16.62 6.89
C LYS A 22 -21.07 -16.93 7.31
N ILE A 23 -20.90 -17.35 8.57
CA ILE A 23 -19.60 -17.74 9.18
C ILE A 23 -19.03 -19.05 8.58
N LEU A 24 -19.88 -19.91 8.01
CA LEU A 24 -19.49 -21.26 7.62
C LEU A 24 -18.68 -21.34 6.31
N ASP A 25 -18.76 -20.33 5.43
CA ASP A 25 -18.14 -20.40 4.09
C ASP A 25 -16.62 -20.20 4.11
N ILE A 26 -16.09 -19.45 5.09
CA ILE A 26 -14.65 -19.13 5.14
C ILE A 26 -13.82 -20.32 5.67
N THR A 27 -14.29 -20.98 6.73
CA THR A 27 -13.53 -22.05 7.38
C THR A 27 -13.83 -23.45 6.82
N ARG A 28 -15.03 -23.66 6.27
CA ARG A 28 -15.46 -24.98 5.79
C ARG A 28 -15.15 -25.21 4.31
N GLN A 29 -15.14 -24.15 3.50
CA GLN A 29 -14.89 -24.28 2.05
C GLN A 29 -13.38 -24.33 1.73
N TYR A 30 -12.51 -23.67 2.52
CA TYR A 30 -11.09 -23.60 2.17
C TYR A 30 -10.10 -23.58 3.36
N PRO A 31 -9.68 -24.75 3.87
CA PRO A 31 -8.70 -24.84 4.95
C PRO A 31 -7.27 -24.41 4.58
N ASN A 32 -6.99 -24.11 3.31
CA ASN A 32 -5.66 -23.80 2.78
C ASN A 32 -5.46 -22.33 2.34
N TYR A 33 -6.36 -21.40 2.68
CA TYR A 33 -6.24 -19.98 2.26
C TYR A 33 -5.21 -19.15 3.06
N SER A 34 -4.12 -19.79 3.47
CA SER A 34 -2.86 -19.12 3.82
C SER A 34 -2.25 -18.33 2.63
N VAL A 35 -2.92 -18.28 1.47
CA VAL A 35 -2.42 -17.71 0.20
C VAL A 35 -2.88 -16.28 -0.11
N LEU A 36 -3.81 -15.68 0.65
CA LEU A 36 -4.08 -14.24 0.54
C LEU A 36 -3.67 -13.54 1.82
N SER A 37 -2.50 -12.91 1.80
CA SER A 37 -1.88 -12.10 2.85
C SER A 37 -2.61 -10.76 3.08
N ILE A 38 -3.93 -10.80 3.24
CA ILE A 38 -4.76 -9.63 3.54
C ILE A 38 -5.15 -9.69 5.02
N ILE A 39 -4.62 -8.74 5.79
CA ILE A 39 -4.94 -8.56 7.21
C ILE A 39 -6.28 -7.84 7.33
N TYR A 40 -7.18 -8.37 8.16
CA TYR A 40 -8.49 -7.79 8.43
C TYR A 40 -8.61 -7.34 9.89
N SER A 41 -9.32 -6.23 10.13
CA SER A 41 -9.57 -5.65 11.45
C SER A 41 -10.84 -6.20 12.11
N GLY A 42 -11.80 -6.74 11.34
CA GLY A 42 -13.01 -7.30 11.92
C GLY A 42 -13.92 -7.95 10.88
N VAL A 43 -14.71 -8.91 11.34
CA VAL A 43 -15.67 -9.67 10.52
C VAL A 43 -17.07 -9.48 11.12
N ARG A 44 -18.07 -9.19 10.27
CA ARG A 44 -19.48 -9.10 10.70
C ARG A 44 -20.41 -9.82 9.73
N ILE A 45 -21.51 -10.36 10.27
CA ILE A 45 -22.62 -10.88 9.47
C ILE A 45 -23.72 -9.81 9.28
N GLY A 46 -24.23 -9.67 8.06
CA GLY A 46 -25.43 -8.87 7.75
C GLY A 46 -25.17 -7.70 6.80
N PRO A 47 -26.17 -6.84 6.58
CA PRO A 47 -26.03 -5.69 5.68
C PRO A 47 -24.95 -4.72 6.18
N VAL A 48 -24.39 -3.94 5.25
CA VAL A 48 -23.45 -2.87 5.56
C VAL A 48 -24.23 -1.68 6.09
N VAL A 49 -23.95 -1.28 7.32
CA VAL A 49 -24.60 -0.16 8.03
C VAL A 49 -23.60 0.97 8.29
N LYS A 50 -24.08 2.18 8.64
CA LYS A 50 -23.22 3.35 8.96
C LYS A 50 -22.08 3.05 9.94
N ASN A 51 -22.34 2.28 11.00
CA ASN A 51 -21.30 1.93 11.98
C ASN A 51 -20.13 1.14 11.38
N ASN A 52 -20.33 0.44 10.26
CA ASN A 52 -19.24 -0.22 9.56
C ASN A 52 -18.34 0.78 8.85
N VAL A 53 -18.94 1.79 8.21
CA VAL A 53 -18.24 2.88 7.55
C VAL A 53 -17.46 3.72 8.55
N MET A 54 -18.06 4.05 9.70
CA MET A 54 -17.39 4.77 10.79
C MET A 54 -16.16 4.05 11.34
N LYS A 55 -16.17 2.71 11.34
CA LYS A 55 -14.99 1.94 11.76
C LYS A 55 -13.92 1.94 10.68
N ALA A 56 -14.32 1.77 9.42
CA ALA A 56 -13.40 1.80 8.29
C ALA A 56 -12.77 3.20 8.08
N SER A 57 -13.48 4.28 8.42
CA SER A 57 -12.98 5.63 8.27
C SER A 57 -11.82 5.95 9.22
N ILE A 58 -11.71 5.28 10.37
CA ILE A 58 -10.56 5.42 11.28
C ILE A 58 -9.25 5.06 10.55
N MET A 59 -9.32 4.14 9.58
CA MET A 59 -8.16 3.73 8.80
C MET A 59 -7.71 4.78 7.78
N LEU A 60 -8.54 5.79 7.46
CA LEU A 60 -8.16 6.87 6.55
C LEU A 60 -7.01 7.72 7.10
N GLU A 61 -6.98 7.93 8.41
CA GLU A 61 -5.95 8.71 9.10
C GLU A 61 -4.62 7.95 9.22
N HIS A 62 -4.67 6.61 9.24
CA HIS A 62 -3.49 5.76 9.37
C HIS A 62 -2.91 5.37 8.01
N ASP A 63 -3.69 4.64 7.20
CA ASP A 63 -3.31 4.25 5.85
C ASP A 63 -4.56 4.07 5.00
N SER A 64 -4.84 5.11 4.20
CA SER A 64 -6.02 5.21 3.34
C SER A 64 -6.20 4.05 2.37
N GLN A 65 -5.15 3.26 2.12
CA GLN A 65 -5.21 2.03 1.31
C GLN A 65 -6.10 0.95 1.93
N TYR A 66 -6.24 0.96 3.26
CA TYR A 66 -6.98 -0.04 4.02
C TYR A 66 -8.34 0.45 4.51
N ALA A 67 -8.71 1.70 4.21
CA ALA A 67 -10.03 2.27 4.48
C ALA A 67 -11.09 1.75 3.49
N VAL A 68 -11.30 0.43 3.53
CA VAL A 68 -12.10 -0.29 2.56
C VAL A 68 -13.00 -1.31 3.27
N ILE A 69 -14.22 -1.46 2.75
CA ILE A 69 -15.19 -2.47 3.17
C ILE A 69 -15.39 -3.46 2.03
N LEU A 70 -15.23 -4.76 2.31
CA LEU A 70 -15.59 -5.84 1.39
C LEU A 70 -16.94 -6.43 1.79
N ALA A 71 -17.92 -6.34 0.89
CA ALA A 71 -19.31 -6.74 1.08
C ALA A 71 -19.66 -7.88 0.13
N PHE A 72 -19.65 -9.12 0.63
CA PHE A 72 -19.98 -10.32 -0.16
C PHE A 72 -21.44 -10.71 0.03
N ASP A 73 -22.21 -10.72 -1.06
CA ASP A 73 -23.63 -11.16 -1.08
C ASP A 73 -24.48 -10.50 0.03
N VAL A 74 -24.24 -9.21 0.30
CA VAL A 74 -24.96 -8.42 1.31
C VAL A 74 -25.50 -7.13 0.72
N LYS A 75 -26.65 -6.69 1.25
CA LYS A 75 -27.18 -5.35 0.95
C LYS A 75 -26.35 -4.28 1.64
N ILE A 76 -26.16 -3.15 0.96
CA ILE A 76 -25.57 -1.94 1.52
C ILE A 76 -26.72 -0.97 1.80
N GLU A 77 -26.83 -0.48 3.03
CA GLU A 77 -27.82 0.54 3.37
C GLU A 77 -27.46 1.87 2.70
N ARG A 78 -28.48 2.61 2.24
CA ARG A 78 -28.27 3.88 1.50
C ARG A 78 -27.45 4.86 2.32
N ASP A 79 -27.74 4.94 3.59
CA ASP A 79 -27.13 5.87 4.52
C ASP A 79 -25.68 5.49 4.87
N ALA A 80 -25.33 4.20 4.75
CA ALA A 80 -23.95 3.73 4.79
C ALA A 80 -23.20 4.11 3.51
N GLN A 81 -23.82 3.95 2.34
CA GLN A 81 -23.19 4.34 1.07
C GLN A 81 -22.92 5.85 1.02
N GLU A 82 -23.90 6.68 1.38
CA GLU A 82 -23.75 8.14 1.45
C GLU A 82 -22.61 8.56 2.39
N LEU A 83 -22.52 7.93 3.56
CA LEU A 83 -21.45 8.20 4.51
C LEU A 83 -20.08 7.76 3.97
N ALA A 84 -20.03 6.63 3.27
CA ALA A 84 -18.79 6.11 2.70
C ALA A 84 -18.26 7.05 1.60
N ASP A 85 -19.14 7.52 0.73
CA ASP A 85 -18.81 8.49 -0.31
C ASP A 85 -18.36 9.82 0.28
N SER A 86 -19.01 10.29 1.36
CA SER A 86 -18.64 11.52 2.06
C SER A 86 -17.29 11.43 2.77
N LEU A 87 -16.95 10.30 3.36
CA LEU A 87 -15.70 10.11 4.12
C LEU A 87 -14.54 9.63 3.22
N GLY A 88 -14.83 9.17 1.99
CA GLY A 88 -13.83 8.57 1.11
C GLY A 88 -13.48 7.12 1.46
N VAL A 89 -14.39 6.41 2.16
CA VAL A 89 -14.27 4.97 2.41
C VAL A 89 -14.78 4.21 1.19
N LYS A 90 -14.00 3.27 0.67
CA LYS A 90 -14.42 2.51 -0.53
C LYS A 90 -15.15 1.22 -0.13
N ILE A 91 -16.37 1.04 -0.63
CA ILE A 91 -17.13 -0.21 -0.45
C ILE A 91 -17.05 -1.00 -1.75
N PHE A 92 -16.55 -2.22 -1.68
CA PHE A 92 -16.63 -3.19 -2.78
C PHE A 92 -17.74 -4.17 -2.50
N SER A 93 -18.64 -4.35 -3.46
CA SER A 93 -19.67 -5.38 -3.42
C SER A 93 -19.55 -6.35 -4.60
N ALA A 94 -19.84 -7.62 -4.31
CA ALA A 94 -20.00 -8.68 -5.32
C ALA A 94 -20.77 -9.86 -4.74
N ASP A 95 -21.49 -10.56 -5.61
CA ASP A 95 -22.23 -11.78 -5.26
C ASP A 95 -21.32 -13.02 -5.29
N ILE A 96 -20.10 -12.89 -5.84
CA ILE A 96 -19.08 -13.95 -5.93
C ILE A 96 -17.79 -13.45 -5.29
N ILE A 97 -17.23 -14.26 -4.38
CA ILE A 97 -16.07 -13.91 -3.54
C ILE A 97 -14.82 -13.59 -4.37
N TYR A 98 -14.59 -14.30 -5.48
CA TYR A 98 -13.43 -14.09 -6.34
C TYR A 98 -13.40 -12.70 -6.97
N HIS A 99 -14.54 -12.25 -7.52
CA HIS A 99 -14.66 -10.90 -8.09
C HIS A 99 -14.46 -9.81 -7.03
N LEU A 100 -14.82 -10.07 -5.77
CA LEU A 100 -14.61 -9.12 -4.69
C LEU A 100 -13.11 -8.93 -4.42
N PHE A 101 -12.35 -10.02 -4.41
CA PHE A 101 -10.90 -9.98 -4.24
C PHE A 101 -10.19 -9.38 -5.45
N ASP A 102 -10.60 -9.72 -6.68
CA ASP A 102 -10.00 -9.17 -7.90
C ASP A 102 -10.14 -7.63 -7.90
N LYS A 103 -11.36 -7.12 -7.67
CA LYS A 103 -11.63 -5.67 -7.54
C LYS A 103 -10.76 -5.01 -6.46
N PHE A 104 -10.55 -5.69 -5.33
CA PHE A 104 -9.71 -5.17 -4.26
C PHE A 104 -8.22 -5.15 -4.63
N MET A 105 -7.72 -6.22 -5.26
CA MET A 105 -6.33 -6.33 -5.71
C MET A 105 -6.01 -5.30 -6.79
N ASP A 106 -6.92 -5.09 -7.74
CA ASP A 106 -6.80 -4.07 -8.76
C ASP A 106 -6.72 -2.67 -8.15
N TYR A 107 -7.61 -2.37 -7.20
CA TYR A 107 -7.58 -1.10 -6.47
C TYR A 107 -6.27 -0.89 -5.71
N ARG A 108 -5.75 -1.92 -5.03
CA ARG A 108 -4.45 -1.84 -4.34
C ARG A 108 -3.30 -1.59 -5.31
N ASN A 109 -3.30 -2.28 -6.45
CA ASN A 109 -2.28 -2.11 -7.47
C ASN A 109 -2.30 -0.71 -8.07
N GLU A 110 -3.49 -0.18 -8.37
CA GLU A 110 -3.68 1.18 -8.85
C GLU A 110 -3.16 2.22 -7.84
N LEU A 111 -3.50 2.08 -6.56
CA LEU A 111 -2.98 2.97 -5.51
C LEU A 111 -1.46 2.88 -5.35
N LYS A 112 -0.90 1.67 -5.41
CA LYS A 112 0.54 1.45 -5.35
C LYS A 112 1.24 2.11 -6.53
N GLN A 113 0.67 1.99 -7.73
CA GLN A 113 1.19 2.61 -8.93
C GLN A 113 1.10 4.15 -8.83
N LYS A 114 -0.04 4.71 -8.42
CA LYS A 114 -0.20 6.14 -8.18
C LYS A 114 0.81 6.69 -7.16
N LYS A 115 1.01 6.01 -6.02
CA LYS A 115 2.03 6.39 -5.03
C LYS A 115 3.44 6.30 -5.64
N ARG A 116 3.76 5.26 -6.42
CA ARG A 116 5.06 5.15 -7.10
C ARG A 116 5.26 6.29 -8.09
N ASP A 117 4.26 6.62 -8.89
CA ASP A 117 4.35 7.68 -9.90
C ASP A 117 4.49 9.07 -9.27
N GLN A 118 3.77 9.31 -8.16
CA GLN A 118 3.95 10.51 -7.36
C GLN A 118 5.36 10.59 -6.75
N LEU A 119 5.98 9.48 -6.38
CA LEU A 119 7.32 9.49 -5.78
C LEU A 119 8.45 9.41 -6.82
N LYS A 120 8.16 9.12 -8.09
CA LYS A 120 9.18 8.98 -9.15
C LYS A 120 10.06 10.21 -9.32
N HIS A 121 9.51 11.41 -9.12
CA HIS A 121 10.24 12.67 -9.28
C HIS A 121 11.10 13.03 -8.07
N ILE A 122 10.83 12.43 -6.89
CA ILE A 122 11.59 12.66 -5.65
C ILE A 122 12.64 11.55 -5.44
N ALA A 123 12.42 10.37 -6.04
CA ALA A 123 13.28 9.21 -5.86
C ALA A 123 14.68 9.44 -6.46
N VAL A 124 15.63 9.78 -5.59
CA VAL A 124 17.06 9.75 -5.90
C VAL A 124 17.54 8.30 -5.79
N PHE A 125 17.90 7.73 -6.93
CA PHE A 125 18.52 6.41 -6.96
C PHE A 125 20.01 6.54 -6.62
N PRO A 126 20.58 5.60 -5.83
CA PRO A 126 21.99 5.65 -5.51
C PRO A 126 22.84 5.51 -6.78
N CYS A 127 23.92 6.30 -6.87
CA CYS A 127 24.92 6.16 -7.92
C CYS A 127 26.33 6.42 -7.38
N LYS A 128 27.33 5.76 -7.97
CA LYS A 128 28.77 6.03 -7.75
C LYS A 128 29.34 6.47 -9.09
N LEU A 129 29.84 7.70 -9.14
CA LEU A 129 30.40 8.31 -10.32
C LEU A 129 31.91 8.49 -10.15
N ARG A 130 32.66 8.28 -11.22
CA ARG A 130 34.09 8.60 -11.30
C ARG A 130 34.32 9.62 -12.41
N ILE A 131 34.92 10.76 -12.07
CA ILE A 131 35.31 11.77 -13.05
C ILE A 131 36.47 11.22 -13.88
N LEU A 132 36.38 11.37 -15.20
CA LEU A 132 37.44 10.98 -16.13
C LEU A 132 38.36 12.19 -16.35
N PRO A 133 39.63 12.18 -15.87
CA PRO A 133 40.50 13.36 -15.90
C PRO A 133 40.76 13.90 -17.31
N GLN A 134 40.75 13.03 -18.32
CA GLN A 134 40.95 13.38 -19.73
C GLN A 134 39.74 14.02 -20.40
N PHE A 135 38.57 14.05 -19.75
CA PHE A 135 37.32 14.58 -20.29
C PHE A 135 36.78 15.73 -19.43
N ILE A 136 37.58 16.76 -19.18
CA ILE A 136 37.15 17.98 -18.50
C ILE A 136 36.99 19.07 -19.56
N PHE A 137 35.74 19.43 -19.88
CA PHE A 137 35.43 20.42 -20.92
C PHE A 137 35.31 21.82 -20.37
N ASN A 138 34.66 21.97 -19.21
CA ASN A 138 34.54 23.25 -18.52
C ASN A 138 34.66 23.05 -17.01
N SER A 139 35.59 23.79 -16.40
CA SER A 139 35.91 23.67 -14.97
C SER A 139 35.14 24.65 -14.09
N ARG A 140 34.44 25.62 -14.68
CA ARG A 140 33.66 26.60 -13.93
C ARG A 140 32.39 27.03 -14.69
N ASP A 141 31.29 27.02 -13.95
CA ASP A 141 29.96 27.55 -14.27
C ASP A 141 29.57 27.64 -15.77
N PRO A 142 28.94 26.60 -16.34
CA PRO A 142 28.62 25.30 -15.75
C PRO A 142 29.81 24.34 -15.75
N ILE A 143 29.97 23.52 -14.72
CA ILE A 143 30.96 22.43 -14.73
C ILE A 143 30.50 21.37 -15.74
N VAL A 144 31.35 21.07 -16.73
CA VAL A 144 31.08 20.06 -17.75
C VAL A 144 32.24 19.07 -17.76
N VAL A 145 31.97 17.86 -17.25
CA VAL A 145 32.96 16.78 -17.12
C VAL A 145 32.39 15.46 -17.60
N GLY A 146 33.22 14.66 -18.25
CA GLY A 146 32.94 13.26 -18.55
C GLY A 146 33.07 12.42 -17.28
N VAL A 147 32.07 11.60 -17.03
CA VAL A 147 32.03 10.69 -15.87
C VAL A 147 31.80 9.26 -16.33
N SER A 148 32.36 8.31 -15.59
CA SER A 148 32.03 6.88 -15.66
C SER A 148 31.06 6.55 -14.53
N VAL A 149 29.98 5.83 -14.85
CA VAL A 149 29.04 5.31 -13.85
C VAL A 149 29.59 3.98 -13.36
N GLU A 150 30.15 3.96 -12.15
CA GLU A 150 30.76 2.77 -11.55
C GLU A 150 29.72 1.88 -10.87
N ALA A 151 28.65 2.47 -10.32
CA ALA A 151 27.53 1.73 -9.75
C ALA A 151 26.23 2.56 -9.79
N GLY A 152 25.09 1.87 -9.86
CA GLY A 152 23.77 2.49 -9.79
C GLY A 152 23.35 3.22 -11.06
N VAL A 153 22.46 4.21 -10.91
CA VAL A 153 21.89 4.96 -12.04
C VAL A 153 21.87 6.45 -11.70
N VAL A 154 22.49 7.27 -12.55
CA VAL A 154 22.39 8.72 -12.48
C VAL A 154 21.28 9.21 -13.41
N LYS A 155 20.50 10.18 -12.95
CA LYS A 155 19.47 10.87 -13.74
C LYS A 155 19.63 12.38 -13.60
N GLU A 156 19.05 13.13 -14.52
CA GLU A 156 18.95 14.58 -14.39
C GLU A 156 18.29 14.97 -13.05
N GLY A 157 18.84 15.99 -12.40
CA GLY A 157 18.40 16.41 -11.06
C GLY A 157 18.92 15.57 -9.90
N THR A 158 19.72 14.52 -10.13
CA THR A 158 20.35 13.73 -9.06
C THR A 158 21.33 14.62 -8.28
N PRO A 159 21.12 14.85 -6.97
CA PRO A 159 22.07 15.60 -6.17
C PRO A 159 23.36 14.79 -6.02
N LEU A 160 24.50 15.42 -6.32
CA LEU A 160 25.82 14.81 -6.21
C LEU A 160 26.56 15.33 -4.98
N CYS A 161 27.34 14.46 -4.34
CA CYS A 161 28.23 14.82 -3.24
C CYS A 161 29.65 14.38 -3.58
N VAL A 162 30.63 15.17 -3.14
CA VAL A 162 32.04 14.80 -3.21
C VAL A 162 32.41 14.20 -1.85
N PRO A 163 32.96 12.98 -1.79
CA PRO A 163 33.38 12.40 -0.53
C PRO A 163 34.53 13.20 0.08
N SER A 164 34.49 13.42 1.40
CA SER A 164 35.57 14.03 2.16
C SER A 164 36.82 13.13 2.12
N LYS A 165 38.01 13.74 2.22
CA LYS A 165 39.33 13.09 2.06
C LYS A 165 39.58 11.91 3.02
N ASP A 166 38.78 11.75 4.07
CA ASP A 166 38.94 10.72 5.10
C ASP A 166 38.17 9.42 4.84
N VAL A 167 37.41 9.33 3.73
CA VAL A 167 36.63 8.13 3.40
C VAL A 167 37.21 7.42 2.18
N SER A 168 37.92 6.33 2.43
CA SER A 168 38.33 5.36 1.39
C SER A 168 37.10 4.54 0.97
N ILE A 169 36.62 4.69 -0.27
CA ILE A 169 35.44 4.01 -0.84
C ILE A 169 35.80 3.14 -2.05
#